data_AF-Q7G142-F1
#
_entry.id   AF-Q7G142-F1
#
_cell.length_a   1.000
_cell.length_b   1.000
_cell.length_c   1.000
_cell.angle_alpha   90.00
_cell.angle_beta   90.00
_cell.angle_gamma   90.00
#
_symmetry.space_group_name_H-M   'P 1'
#
loop_
_entity.id
_entity.type
_entity.pdbx_description
1 polymer ?
#
loop_
_entity_poly.entity_id
_entity_poly.type
_entity_poly.pdbx_seq_one_letter_code
_entity_poly.pdbx_strand_id
1 'polypeptide(L)' 'WSLVPEDVKAKATADSVPLIDVTQFGYFKVLGKGELPSQPIVVKAKLISKLAEKKIKEAGGAVMLTA' A
#
# COMPACT_ATOMS: atom_id res chain seq x y z
N TRP A 1 -1.83 -6.11 -4.25
CA TRP A 1 -0.73 -6.40 -5.18
C TRP A 1 -1.17 -6.49 -6.65
N SER A 2 -2.42 -6.87 -6.97
CA SER A 2 -2.87 -6.99 -8.37
C SER A 2 -3.01 -5.67 -9.14
N LEU A 3 -3.16 -4.54 -8.46
CA LEU A 3 -3.31 -3.20 -9.07
C LEU A 3 -1.98 -2.55 -9.47
N VAL A 4 -0.85 -3.17 -9.13
CA VAL A 4 0.49 -2.61 -9.39
C VAL A 4 1.05 -3.27 -10.66
N PRO A 5 1.51 -2.49 -11.66
CA PRO A 5 2.17 -3.03 -12.86
C PRO A 5 3.43 -3.83 -12.50
N GLU A 6 3.74 -4.87 -13.26
CA GLU A 6 4.90 -5.75 -12.98
C GLU A 6 6.23 -4.99 -12.94
N ASP A 7 6.37 -3.93 -13.72
CA ASP A 7 7.55 -3.06 -13.74
C ASP A 7 7.79 -2.38 -12.38
N VAL A 8 6.71 -1.97 -11.71
CA VAL A 8 6.75 -1.32 -10.39
C VAL A 8 6.93 -2.36 -9.28
N LYS A 9 6.41 -3.58 -9.48
CA LYS A 9 6.66 -4.72 -8.58
C LYS A 9 8.12 -5.16 -8.60
N ALA A 10 8.74 -5.17 -9.78
CA ALA A 10 10.15 -5.53 -9.96
C ALA A 10 11.10 -4.48 -9.36
N LYS A 11 10.69 -3.20 -9.37
CA LYS A 11 11.44 -2.08 -8.78
C LYS A 11 11.19 -1.89 -7.28
N ALA A 12 10.31 -2.68 -6.67
CA ALA A 12 10.03 -2.64 -5.24
C ALA A 12 11.16 -3.30 -4.43
N THR A 13 12.31 -2.63 -4.38
CA THR A 13 13.44 -2.95 -3.51
C THR A 13 13.38 -2.11 -2.23
N ALA A 14 14.19 -2.44 -1.22
CA ALA A 14 14.22 -1.72 0.05
C ALA A 14 14.47 -0.20 -0.12
N ASP A 15 15.20 0.20 -1.16
CA ASP A 15 15.51 1.61 -1.48
C ASP A 15 14.44 2.32 -2.33
N SER A 16 13.60 1.58 -3.05
CA SER A 16 12.60 2.14 -3.96
C SER A 16 11.23 1.56 -3.67
N VAL A 17 10.56 2.14 -2.66
CA VAL A 17 9.24 1.70 -2.21
C VAL A 17 8.14 2.26 -3.12
N PRO A 18 7.30 1.41 -3.73
CA PRO A 18 6.25 1.88 -4.62
C PRO A 18 5.14 2.59 -3.85
N LEU A 19 4.75 3.76 -4.36
CA LEU A 19 3.58 4.51 -3.89
C LEU A 19 2.33 4.05 -4.63
N ILE A 20 1.37 3.53 -3.89
CA ILE A 20 0.06 3.10 -4.39
C ILE A 20 -0.96 4.15 -3.97
N ASP A 21 -1.38 5.00 -4.90
CA ASP A 21 -2.50 5.90 -4.68
C ASP A 21 -3.81 5.20 -5.06
N VAL A 22 -4.56 4.76 -4.05
CA VAL A 22 -5.82 4.05 -4.29
C VAL A 22 -6.96 4.98 -4.70
N THR A 23 -6.80 6.29 -4.50
CA THR A 23 -7.82 7.28 -4.89
C THR A 23 -7.93 7.42 -6.40
N GLN A 24 -6.82 7.20 -7.13
CA GLN A 24 -6.80 7.17 -8.59
C GLN A 24 -7.65 6.04 -9.16
N PHE A 25 -7.80 4.95 -8.40
CA PHE A 25 -8.61 3.79 -8.77
C PHE A 25 -10.05 3.89 -8.22
N GLY A 26 -10.43 5.04 -7.63
CA GLY A 26 -11.77 5.25 -7.06
C GLY A 26 -11.98 4.61 -5.68
N TYR A 27 -10.93 4.11 -5.04
CA TYR A 27 -11.04 3.57 -3.69
C TYR A 27 -10.82 4.66 -2.65
N PHE A 28 -11.74 4.73 -1.69
CA PHE A 28 -11.69 5.71 -0.61
C PHE A 28 -11.15 5.12 0.70
N LYS A 29 -11.38 3.82 0.93
CA LYS A 29 -11.08 3.14 2.20
C LYS A 29 -10.27 1.87 1.97
N VAL A 30 -9.14 1.74 2.67
CA VAL A 30 -8.30 0.53 2.68
C VAL A 30 -8.60 -0.30 3.93
N LEU A 31 -8.82 -1.60 3.72
CA LEU A 31 -9.12 -2.58 4.77
C LEU A 31 -8.00 -3.63 4.83
N GLY A 32 -7.72 -4.14 6.04
CA GLY A 32 -6.63 -5.09 6.28
C GLY A 32 -6.97 -6.56 6.03
N LYS A 33 -7.94 -6.85 5.14
CA LYS A 33 -8.33 -8.22 4.78
C LYS A 33 -7.37 -8.78 3.74
N GLY A 34 -6.91 -10.01 3.94
CA GLY A 34 -5.94 -10.68 3.07
C GLY A 34 -4.49 -10.51 3.53
N GLU A 35 -3.58 -10.96 2.68
CA GLU A 35 -2.14 -10.96 2.92
C GLU A 35 -1.46 -9.86 2.12
N LEU A 36 -0.49 -9.20 2.73
CA LEU A 36 0.39 -8.25 2.04
C LEU A 36 1.61 -8.99 1.51
N PRO A 37 2.16 -8.56 0.36
CA PRO A 37 3.44 -9.08 -0.13
C PRO A 37 4.54 -8.78 0.89
N SER A 38 5.61 -9.58 0.88
CA SER A 38 6.77 -9.41 1.77
C SER A 38 7.59 -8.14 1.48
N GLN A 39 7.23 -7.37 0.45
CA GLN A 39 7.91 -6.16 0.02
C GLN A 39 7.26 -4.93 0.65
N PRO A 40 8.05 -3.91 1.01
CA PRO A 40 7.52 -2.67 1.56
C PRO A 40 6.67 -1.94 0.52
N ILE A 41 5.56 -1.34 0.96
CA ILE A 41 4.69 -0.52 0.11
C ILE A 41 4.28 0.76 0.82
N VAL A 42 4.14 1.87 0.08
CA VAL A 42 3.49 3.08 0.61
C VAL A 42 2.08 3.16 0.04
N VAL A 43 1.08 3.24 0.89
CA VAL A 43 -0.33 3.33 0.45
C VAL A 43 -0.88 4.71 0.77
N LYS A 44 -1.35 5.42 -0.25
CA LYS A 44 -2.04 6.70 -0.11
C LYS A 44 -3.55 6.51 -0.26
N ALA A 45 -4.31 6.88 0.77
CA ALA A 45 -5.75 6.69 0.84
C ALA A 45 -6.41 7.69 1.80
N LYS A 46 -7.74 7.88 1.68
CA LYS A 46 -8.48 8.80 2.56
C LYS A 46 -8.84 8.19 3.91
N LEU A 47 -9.22 6.91 3.91
CA LEU A 47 -9.56 6.18 5.13
C LEU A 47 -8.79 4.86 5.19
N ILE A 48 -8.19 4.56 6.33
CA ILE A 48 -7.42 3.32 6.53
C ILE A 48 -7.89 2.69 7.84
N SER A 49 -8.15 1.38 7.82
CA SER A 49 -8.48 0.67 9.06
C SER A 49 -7.22 0.43 9.89
N LYS A 50 -7.36 0.41 11.22
CA LYS A 50 -6.25 0.12 12.15
C LYS A 50 -5.53 -1.19 11.81
N LEU A 51 -6.27 -2.20 11.37
CA LEU A 51 -5.71 -3.48 10.95
C LEU A 51 -4.87 -3.36 9.67
N ALA A 52 -5.32 -2.57 8.69
CA ALA A 52 -4.56 -2.32 7.47
C ALA A 52 -3.26 -1.58 7.79
N GLU A 53 -3.34 -0.51 8.59
CA GLU A 53 -2.17 0.26 9.00
C GLU A 53 -1.13 -0.60 9.71
N LYS A 54 -1.58 -1.44 10.66
CA LYS A 54 -0.69 -2.35 11.40
C LYS A 54 0.04 -3.29 10.43
N LYS A 55 -0.68 -3.95 9.53
CA LYS A 55 -0.08 -4.87 8.56
C LYS A 55 0.88 -4.18 7.59
N ILE A 56 0.55 -2.97 7.13
CA ILE A 56 1.42 -2.20 6.22
C ILE A 56 2.73 -1.83 6.93
N LYS A 57 2.65 -1.40 8.21
CA LYS A 57 3.84 -1.13 9.03
C LYS A 57 4.66 -2.39 9.32
N GLU A 58 4.02 -3.52 9.60
CA GLU A 58 4.68 -4.82 9.79
C GLU A 58 5.42 -5.30 8.53
N ALA A 59 4.91 -4.97 7.34
CA ALA A 59 5.57 -5.23 6.06
C ALA A 59 6.68 -4.23 5.71
N GLY A 60 7.04 -3.31 6.62
CA GLY A 60 8.04 -2.27 6.38
C GLY A 60 7.56 -1.12 5.49
N GLY A 61 6.25 -1.01 5.28
CA GLY A 61 5.59 0.02 4.49
C GLY A 61 5.14 1.24 5.30
N ALA A 62 4.55 2.20 4.60
CA ALA A 62 4.00 3.42 5.19
C ALA A 62 2.59 3.74 4.66
N VAL A 63 1.84 4.54 5.44
CA VAL A 63 0.50 4.99 5.06
C VAL A 63 0.50 6.51 4.95
N MET A 64 0.03 7.03 3.81
CA MET A 64 -0.21 8.45 3.60
C MET A 64 -1.72 8.73 3.59
N LEU A 65 -2.18 9.54 4.53
CA LEU A 65 -3.55 10.03 4.54
C LEU A 65 -3.68 11.20 3.58
N THR A 66 -4.69 11.14 2.69
CA THR A 66 -5.07 12.25 1.82
C THR A 66 -6.46 12.74 2.20
N ALA A 67 -6.74 14.05 2.02
CA ALA A 67 -8.04 14.64 2.28
C ALA A 67 -9.05 14.36 1.15
#